data_AF-A0A2T9JI88-F1
#
_entry.id   AF-A0A2T9JI88-F1
#
_cell.length_a   1.000
_cell.length_b   1.000
_cell.length_c   1.000
_cell.angle_alpha   90.00
_cell.angle_beta   90.00
_cell.angle_gamma   90.00
#
_symmetry.space_group_name_H-M   'P 1'
#
loop_
_entity.id
_entity.type
_entity.pdbx_description
1 polymer ?
#
loop_
_entity_poly.entity_id
_entity_poly.type
_entity_poly.pdbx_seq_one_letter_code
_entity_poly.pdbx_strand_id
1 'polypeptide(L)'
;MTSPSYDATPVLVDYWLEIARRGVAALRFVVQRHGGETWMAAELASPRTGMVLRAAHAALEIDKVAASDSGSPIWLLRFALSQRLAVAAGPPELAAYQAALADRLHQEIRTAPALALARLADPHDTPSGYGRS
;
A
#
# COMPACT_ATOMS: atom_id res chain seq x y z
N MET A 1 -48.39 13.45 -15.51
CA MET A 1 -46.96 13.19 -15.80
C MET A 1 -46.15 13.69 -14.63
N THR A 2 -45.78 12.81 -13.71
CA THR A 2 -44.86 13.09 -12.60
C THR A 2 -43.46 12.69 -13.05
N SER A 3 -42.59 13.67 -13.26
CA SER A 3 -41.18 13.42 -13.53
C SER A 3 -40.53 12.80 -12.28
N PRO A 4 -39.77 11.70 -12.41
CA PRO A 4 -39.06 11.14 -11.27
C PRO A 4 -37.96 12.13 -10.84
N SER A 5 -38.05 12.60 -9.60
CA SER A 5 -37.00 13.38 -8.97
C SER A 5 -35.82 12.44 -8.68
N TYR A 6 -34.74 12.57 -9.45
CA TYR A 6 -33.49 11.87 -9.18
C TYR A 6 -32.79 12.56 -8.02
N ASP A 7 -33.01 12.06 -6.82
CA ASP A 7 -32.28 12.46 -5.62
C ASP A 7 -30.95 11.69 -5.59
N ALA A 8 -30.04 12.05 -6.50
CA ALA A 8 -28.71 11.47 -6.57
C ALA A 8 -27.78 12.24 -5.62
N THR A 9 -27.71 11.81 -4.36
CA THR A 9 -26.68 12.28 -3.45
C THR A 9 -25.31 11.96 -4.06
N PRO A 10 -24.45 12.96 -4.33
CA PRO A 10 -23.13 12.70 -4.90
C PRO A 10 -22.32 11.85 -3.92
N VAL A 11 -21.86 10.69 -4.37
CA VAL A 11 -20.86 9.90 -3.62
C VAL A 11 -19.52 10.63 -3.76
N LEU A 12 -19.10 11.31 -2.70
CA LEU A 12 -17.76 11.89 -2.63
C LEU A 12 -16.75 10.75 -2.50
N VAL A 13 -16.15 10.39 -3.63
CA VAL A 13 -15.03 9.44 -3.66
C VAL A 13 -13.76 10.21 -3.29
N ASP A 14 -13.11 9.81 -2.21
CA ASP A 14 -11.75 10.24 -1.92
C ASP A 14 -10.81 9.65 -2.99
N TYR A 15 -10.49 10.48 -3.98
CA TYR A 15 -9.65 10.10 -5.11
C TYR A 15 -8.29 9.54 -4.66
N TRP A 16 -7.70 10.08 -3.59
CA TRP A 16 -6.38 9.67 -3.14
C TRP A 16 -6.41 8.35 -2.38
N LEU A 17 -7.48 8.08 -1.63
CA LEU A 17 -7.73 6.77 -1.06
C LEU A 17 -7.90 5.70 -2.16
N GLU A 18 -8.60 6.02 -3.24
CA GLU A 18 -8.75 5.10 -4.38
C GLU A 18 -7.40 4.84 -5.09
N ILE A 19 -6.57 5.87 -5.27
CA ILE A 19 -5.21 5.70 -5.79
C ILE A 19 -4.36 4.82 -4.87
N ALA A 20 -4.43 5.01 -3.55
CA ALA A 20 -3.73 4.17 -2.58
C ALA A 20 -4.17 2.71 -2.67
N ARG A 21 -5.49 2.44 -2.68
CA ARG A 21 -6.06 1.10 -2.84
C ARG A 21 -5.61 0.42 -4.13
N ARG A 22 -5.64 1.13 -5.25
CA ARG A 22 -5.18 0.61 -6.55
C ARG A 22 -3.69 0.34 -6.58
N GLY A 23 -2.89 1.17 -5.92
CA GLY A 23 -1.44 0.97 -5.76
C GLY A 23 -1.14 -0.31 -4.98
N VAL A 24 -1.80 -0.50 -3.84
CA VAL A 24 -1.65 -1.71 -3.01
C VAL A 24 -2.16 -2.96 -3.73
N ALA A 25 -3.29 -2.88 -4.44
CA ALA A 25 -3.84 -3.98 -5.22
C ALA A 25 -2.95 -4.36 -6.44
N ALA A 26 -2.00 -3.50 -6.83
CA ALA A 26 -1.02 -3.83 -7.86
C ALA A 26 0.15 -4.69 -7.34
N LEU A 27 0.23 -4.92 -6.03
CA LEU A 27 1.25 -5.76 -5.42
C LEU A 27 0.80 -7.23 -5.38
N ARG A 28 1.75 -8.14 -5.64
CA ARG A 28 1.65 -9.56 -5.27
C ARG A 28 2.58 -9.82 -4.09
N PHE A 29 2.11 -10.64 -3.15
CA PHE A 29 2.89 -11.06 -1.99
C PHE A 29 3.26 -12.53 -2.16
N VAL A 30 4.54 -12.84 -1.99
CA VAL A 30 5.08 -14.18 -2.14
C VAL A 30 5.86 -14.55 -0.89
N VAL A 31 5.87 -15.84 -0.56
CA VAL A 31 6.68 -16.37 0.53
C VAL A 31 7.84 -17.14 -0.06
N GLN A 32 9.04 -16.82 0.40
CA GLN A 32 10.29 -17.49 0.06
C GLN A 32 10.84 -18.17 1.31
N ARG A 33 11.40 -19.37 1.13
CA ARG A 33 12.13 -20.08 2.19
C ARG A 33 13.61 -20.07 1.86
N HIS A 34 14.41 -19.54 2.77
CA HIS A 34 15.87 -19.51 2.63
C HIS A 34 16.51 -19.82 3.99
N GLY A 35 17.44 -20.79 4.03
CA GLY A 35 18.15 -21.13 5.26
C GLY A 35 17.29 -21.65 6.42
N GLY A 36 16.10 -22.19 6.15
CA GLY A 36 15.14 -22.61 7.20
C GLY A 36 14.23 -21.48 7.71
N GLU A 37 14.44 -20.25 7.25
CA GLU A 37 13.63 -19.10 7.58
C GLU A 37 12.61 -18.81 6.46
N THR A 38 11.43 -18.33 6.87
CA THR A 38 10.32 -17.99 5.98
C THR A 38 10.21 -16.49 5.89
N TRP A 39 10.36 -15.94 4.68
CA TRP A 39 10.36 -14.51 4.40
C TRP A 39 9.24 -14.20 3.43
N MET A 40 8.44 -13.18 3.72
CA MET A 40 7.49 -12.64 2.76
C MET A 40 8.15 -11.50 1.98
N ALA A 41 7.94 -11.48 0.66
CA ALA A 41 8.33 -10.40 -0.23
C ALA A 41 7.09 -9.85 -0.94
N ALA A 42 7.11 -8.56 -1.25
CA ALA A 42 6.12 -7.89 -2.06
C ALA A 42 6.77 -7.46 -3.38
N GLU A 43 6.03 -7.60 -4.48
CA GLU A 43 6.52 -7.24 -5.82
C GLU A 43 5.37 -6.78 -6.71
N LEU A 44 5.67 -6.06 -7.79
CA LEU A 44 4.64 -5.59 -8.73
C LEU A 44 4.06 -6.75 -9.54
N ALA A 45 2.74 -6.92 -9.52
CA ALA A 45 2.06 -8.01 -10.23
C ALA A 45 1.87 -7.75 -11.73
N SER A 46 1.90 -6.49 -12.18
CA SER A 46 1.68 -6.09 -13.58
C SER A 46 2.27 -4.72 -13.87
N PRO A 47 2.59 -4.38 -15.14
CA PRO A 47 3.01 -3.04 -15.50
C PRO A 47 1.91 -2.03 -15.16
N ARG A 48 2.26 -1.02 -14.36
CA ARG A 48 1.42 0.12 -14.03
C ARG A 48 2.12 1.39 -14.51
N THR A 49 1.35 2.46 -14.69
CA THR A 49 1.88 3.77 -15.07
C THR A 49 1.24 4.87 -14.21
N GLY A 50 1.84 6.06 -14.25
CA GLY A 50 1.29 7.25 -13.59
C GLY A 50 1.21 7.12 -12.06
N MET A 51 0.12 7.65 -11.49
CA MET A 51 -0.05 7.74 -10.03
C MET A 51 -0.23 6.38 -9.35
N VAL A 52 -0.84 5.41 -10.03
CA VAL A 52 -1.02 4.06 -9.46
C VAL A 52 0.33 3.35 -9.33
N LEU A 53 1.25 3.54 -10.30
CA LEU A 53 2.60 3.01 -10.18
C LEU A 53 3.34 3.63 -8.99
N ARG A 54 3.27 4.96 -8.84
CA ARG A 54 3.89 5.65 -7.68
C ARG A 54 3.30 5.18 -6.36
N ALA A 55 1.97 4.99 -6.28
CA ALA A 55 1.31 4.44 -5.10
C ALA A 55 1.75 3.00 -4.81
N ALA A 56 1.97 2.17 -5.84
CA ALA A 56 2.46 0.82 -5.66
C ALA A 56 3.92 0.81 -5.13
N HIS A 57 4.80 1.67 -5.64
CA HIS A 57 6.16 1.83 -5.09
C HIS A 57 6.15 2.36 -3.66
N ALA A 58 5.33 3.37 -3.36
CA ALA A 58 5.18 3.87 -2.00
C ALA A 58 4.67 2.77 -1.03
N ALA A 59 3.73 1.93 -1.48
CA ALA A 59 3.26 0.79 -0.71
C ALA A 59 4.35 -0.28 -0.50
N LEU A 60 5.27 -0.49 -1.46
CA LEU A 60 6.43 -1.36 -1.27
C LEU A 60 7.38 -0.81 -0.19
N GLU A 61 7.63 0.51 -0.17
CA GLU A 61 8.45 1.11 0.89
C GLU A 61 7.78 0.98 2.27
N ILE A 62 6.46 1.17 2.35
CA ILE A 62 5.71 0.94 3.59
C ILE A 62 5.78 -0.53 4.02
N ASP A 63 5.69 -1.51 3.12
CA ASP A 63 5.87 -2.94 3.44
C ASP A 63 7.27 -3.23 4.01
N LYS A 64 8.32 -2.64 3.44
CA LYS A 64 9.70 -2.77 3.95
C LYS A 64 9.85 -2.21 5.36
N VAL A 65 9.27 -1.04 5.63
CA VAL A 65 9.24 -0.45 6.97
C VAL A 65 8.45 -1.33 7.93
N ALA A 66 7.26 -1.80 7.52
CA ALA A 66 6.43 -2.71 8.31
C ALA A 66 7.15 -4.03 8.64
N ALA A 67 7.99 -4.55 7.75
CA ALA A 67 8.81 -5.73 7.99
C ALA A 67 9.84 -5.53 9.11
N SER A 68 10.30 -4.29 9.30
CA SER A 68 11.34 -3.92 10.29
C SER A 68 10.74 -3.49 11.64
N ASP A 69 9.49 -3.02 11.66
CA ASP A 69 8.81 -2.50 12.85
C ASP A 69 8.03 -3.60 13.61
N SER A 70 8.78 -4.47 14.28
CA SER A 70 8.24 -5.62 15.01
C SER A 70 7.32 -5.19 16.15
N GLY A 71 6.12 -5.77 16.20
CA GLY A 71 5.10 -5.46 17.21
C GLY A 71 4.09 -4.37 16.79
N SER A 72 4.27 -3.73 15.64
CA SER A 72 3.25 -2.85 15.08
C SER A 72 2.01 -3.63 14.59
N PRO A 73 0.81 -3.00 14.55
CA PRO A 73 -0.39 -3.65 14.02
C PRO A 73 -0.24 -4.15 12.57
N ILE A 74 0.47 -3.38 11.73
CA ILE A 74 0.74 -3.76 10.34
C ILE A 74 1.72 -4.93 10.25
N TRP A 75 2.70 -5.00 11.15
CA TRP A 75 3.60 -6.15 11.26
C TRP A 75 2.85 -7.43 11.67
N LEU A 76 1.90 -7.36 12.59
CA LEU A 76 1.08 -8.52 12.99
C LEU A 76 0.26 -9.08 11.81
N LEU A 77 -0.35 -8.21 11.01
CA LEU A 77 -1.07 -8.60 9.80
C LEU A 77 -0.12 -9.19 8.76
N ARG A 78 1.06 -8.60 8.57
CA ARG A 78 2.13 -9.09 7.70
C ARG A 78 2.56 -10.50 8.09
N PHE A 79 2.79 -10.72 9.39
CA PHE A 79 3.20 -12.00 9.93
C PHE A 79 2.11 -13.06 9.77
N ALA A 80 0.85 -12.72 10.07
CA ALA A 80 -0.29 -13.60 9.85
C ALA A 80 -0.42 -14.01 8.37
N LEU A 81 -0.29 -13.04 7.44
CA LEU A 81 -0.31 -13.30 6.00
C LEU A 81 0.84 -14.23 5.59
N SER A 82 2.06 -14.02 6.09
CA SER A 82 3.21 -14.87 5.76
C SER A 82 3.02 -16.32 6.20
N GLN A 83 2.44 -16.54 7.39
CA GLN A 83 2.15 -17.89 7.89
C GLN A 83 1.09 -18.57 7.05
N ARG A 84 0.07 -17.81 6.63
CA ARG A 84 -1.00 -18.33 5.77
C ARG A 84 -0.50 -18.70 4.40
N LEU A 85 0.20 -17.80 3.71
CA LEU A 85 0.78 -18.05 2.39
C LEU A 85 1.75 -19.25 2.38
N ALA A 86 2.38 -19.57 3.51
CA ALA A 86 3.22 -20.75 3.66
C ALA A 86 2.46 -22.09 3.70
N VAL A 87 1.14 -22.06 3.94
CA VAL A 87 0.27 -23.25 4.13
C VAL A 87 -0.85 -23.32 3.09
N ALA A 88 -1.45 -22.21 2.69
CA ALA A 88 -2.53 -22.11 1.70
C ALA A 88 -2.68 -20.69 1.13
N ALA A 89 -3.41 -20.54 0.02
CA ALA A 89 -3.82 -19.22 -0.45
C ALA A 89 -4.85 -18.62 0.54
N GLY A 90 -4.48 -17.56 1.25
CA GLY A 90 -5.31 -16.93 2.28
C GLY A 90 -5.94 -15.60 1.83
N PRO A 91 -7.18 -15.59 1.30
CA PRO A 91 -7.86 -14.36 0.90
C PRO A 91 -8.18 -13.36 2.04
N PRO A 92 -8.58 -13.76 3.27
CA PRO A 92 -8.96 -12.78 4.29
C PRO A 92 -7.75 -12.06 4.90
N GLU A 93 -6.64 -12.76 5.17
CA GLU A 93 -5.42 -12.12 5.67
C GLU A 93 -4.79 -11.20 4.62
N LEU A 94 -4.87 -11.58 3.33
CA LEU A 94 -4.42 -10.72 2.24
C LEU A 94 -5.26 -9.44 2.17
N ALA A 95 -6.59 -9.55 2.22
CA ALA A 95 -7.48 -8.40 2.20
C ALA A 95 -7.26 -7.47 3.41
N ALA A 96 -7.10 -8.03 4.61
CA ALA A 96 -6.82 -7.27 5.82
C ALA A 96 -5.47 -6.54 5.74
N TYR A 97 -4.43 -7.21 5.24
CA TYR A 97 -3.12 -6.59 5.08
C TYR A 97 -3.13 -5.50 4.00
N GLN A 98 -3.77 -5.74 2.87
CA GLN A 98 -3.92 -4.74 1.80
C GLN A 98 -4.72 -3.52 2.27
N ALA A 99 -5.77 -3.71 3.06
CA ALA A 99 -6.51 -2.60 3.66
C ALA A 99 -5.62 -1.77 4.59
N ALA A 100 -4.86 -2.42 5.49
CA ALA A 100 -3.94 -1.73 6.40
C ALA A 100 -2.84 -0.95 5.66
N LEU A 101 -2.28 -1.53 4.59
CA LEU A 101 -1.32 -0.83 3.72
C LEU A 101 -1.95 0.39 3.03
N ALA A 102 -3.17 0.24 2.49
CA ALA A 102 -3.85 1.33 1.80
C ALA A 102 -4.21 2.48 2.76
N ASP A 103 -4.68 2.16 3.97
CA ASP A 103 -4.98 3.15 5.00
C ASP A 103 -3.71 3.86 5.48
N ARG A 104 -2.62 3.11 5.69
CA ARG A 104 -1.33 3.70 6.07
C ARG A 104 -0.80 4.64 4.99
N LEU A 105 -0.80 4.19 3.73
CA LEU A 105 -0.40 5.03 2.60
C LEU A 105 -1.28 6.27 2.50
N HIS A 106 -2.60 6.12 2.62
CA HIS A 106 -3.53 7.24 2.58
C HIS A 106 -3.24 8.29 3.67
N GLN A 107 -2.98 7.84 4.91
CA GLN A 107 -2.61 8.72 6.01
C GLN A 107 -1.32 9.49 5.74
N GLU A 108 -0.31 8.85 5.14
CA GLU A 108 0.97 9.50 4.81
C GLU A 108 0.84 10.54 3.68
N ILE A 109 -0.08 10.33 2.74
CA ILE A 109 -0.23 11.21 1.57
C ILE A 109 -1.29 12.31 1.78
N ARG A 110 -2.19 12.20 2.77
CA ARG A 110 -3.39 13.05 2.93
C ARG A 110 -3.16 14.56 2.83
N THR A 111 -2.00 15.06 3.26
CA THR A 111 -1.73 16.50 3.31
C THR A 111 -1.21 17.06 1.98
N ALA A 112 -0.40 16.28 1.25
CA ALA A 112 0.22 16.72 0.00
C ALA A 112 0.38 15.51 -0.95
N PRO A 113 -0.71 14.97 -1.52
CA PRO A 113 -0.71 13.60 -1.99
C PRO A 113 0.27 13.30 -3.13
N ALA A 114 0.30 14.15 -4.16
CA ALA A 114 1.20 13.97 -5.29
C ALA A 114 2.68 14.09 -4.89
N LEU A 115 3.02 15.03 -4.00
CA LEU A 115 4.38 15.23 -3.50
C LEU A 115 4.81 14.10 -2.57
N ALA A 116 3.93 13.71 -1.64
CA ALA A 116 4.19 12.62 -0.71
C ALA A 116 4.39 11.29 -1.44
N LEU A 117 3.56 10.99 -2.45
CA LEU A 117 3.73 9.81 -3.30
C LEU A 117 5.08 9.81 -4.03
N ALA A 118 5.52 10.96 -4.55
CA ALA A 118 6.82 11.05 -5.22
C ALA A 118 7.97 10.73 -4.24
N ARG A 119 7.96 11.31 -3.04
CA ARG A 119 8.98 11.06 -2.01
C ARG A 119 9.00 9.63 -1.51
N LEU A 120 7.83 9.01 -1.34
CA LEU A 120 7.73 7.63 -0.86
C LEU A 120 8.08 6.62 -1.95
N ALA A 121 7.77 6.92 -3.21
CA ALA A 121 8.07 6.03 -4.33
C ALA A 121 9.56 6.03 -4.72
N ASP A 122 10.28 7.10 -4.37
CA ASP A 122 11.72 7.23 -4.61
C ASP A 122 12.42 7.86 -3.39
N PRO A 123 12.71 7.05 -2.36
CA PRO A 123 13.33 7.57 -1.13
C PRO A 123 14.77 8.08 -1.35
N HIS A 124 15.41 7.75 -2.48
CA HIS A 124 16.78 8.15 -2.79
C HIS A 124 16.88 9.48 -3.55
N ASP A 125 15.78 9.94 -4.15
CA ASP A 125 15.73 11.19 -4.93
C ASP A 125 15.27 12.40 -4.10
N THR A 126 15.27 12.27 -2.76
CA THR A 126 15.29 13.45 -1.90
C THR A 126 16.69 14.06 -1.95
N PRO A 127 16.90 15.25 -2.55
CA PRO A 127 18.15 15.95 -2.35
C PRO A 127 18.30 16.14 -0.84
N SER A 128 19.37 15.60 -0.29
CA SER A 128 19.84 15.87 1.07
C SER A 128 20.35 17.32 1.17
N GLY A 129 19.49 18.27 0.81
CA GLY A 129 19.70 19.70 0.92
C GLY A 129 19.36 20.18 2.33
N TYR A 130 20.03 19.64 3.34
CA TYR A 130 20.24 20.42 4.57
C TYR A 130 21.51 21.23 4.36
N GLY A 131 21.34 22.39 3.72
CA GLY A 131 22.31 23.47 3.81
C GLY A 131 22.47 23.81 5.29
N ARG A 132 23.68 23.56 5.82
CA ARG A 132 24.12 24.20 7.05
C ARG A 132 24.21 25.69 6.76
N SER A 133 23.35 26.48 7.41
CA SER A 133 23.66 27.86 7.75
C SER A 133 24.37 27.85 9.10
#